data_AF-A0AAD9UC73-F1
#
_entry.id   AF-A0AAD9UC73-F1
#
_cell.length_a   1.000
_cell.length_b   1.000
_cell.length_c   1.000
_cell.angle_alpha   90.00
_cell.angle_beta   90.00
_cell.angle_gamma   90.00
#
_symmetry.space_group_name_H-M   'P 1'
#
loop_
_entity.id
_entity.type
_entity.pdbx_description
1 polymer ?
#
loop_
_entity_poly.entity_id
_entity_poly.type
_entity_poly.pdbx_seq_one_letter_code
_entity_poly.pdbx_strand_id
1 'polypeptide(L)'
;MKGHVLDLVITRSFSSIVSSTSAYPSSISDHYSVVFRLSSASPVPPRAVKQLRDFRGLDFVRLETDLSSHLASVDTTLDVNTMVGQCEHAVLPTIDLHAPLTVRMKVCRRKEPWYTHEDRALKLRRANEKRWRSTKLEVHRQIFVEHRTAVNNMIKRAKRAHYESVLSSLDQRTCFRVVTTLLKPSGIILPHSSNTDALCNDFVTYFAEKTQTIRMQIRTTLTNDEDYSNDSGPGSQRLSNELDRLLPTSEKEIKNVIRLRPPKTL
;
A
#
# COMPACT_ATOMS: atom_id res chain seq x y z
N MET A 1 -30.07 16.03 -6.30
CA MET A 1 -28.90 15.62 -5.48
C MET A 1 -27.65 16.19 -6.14
N LYS A 2 -27.00 17.19 -5.54
CA LYS A 2 -25.70 17.71 -6.02
C LYS A 2 -24.62 16.77 -5.50
N GLY A 3 -24.05 15.93 -6.35
CA GLY A 3 -22.90 15.10 -5.99
C GLY A 3 -21.63 15.95 -5.91
N HIS A 4 -20.79 15.71 -4.90
CA HIS A 4 -19.48 16.37 -4.77
C HIS A 4 -18.42 15.52 -5.50
N VAL A 5 -17.60 16.16 -6.34
CA VAL A 5 -16.45 15.51 -6.99
C VAL A 5 -15.24 15.64 -6.06
N LEU A 6 -15.03 14.63 -5.20
CA LEU A 6 -13.91 14.59 -4.25
C LEU A 6 -12.80 13.63 -4.68
N ASP A 7 -13.08 12.71 -5.60
CA ASP A 7 -12.13 11.70 -6.08
C ASP A 7 -11.39 12.21 -7.33
N LEU A 8 -10.12 12.59 -7.17
CA LEU A 8 -9.31 13.21 -8.21
C LEU A 8 -8.19 12.28 -8.69
N VAL A 9 -7.94 12.27 -10.00
CA VAL A 9 -6.75 11.65 -10.61
C VAL A 9 -5.82 12.78 -11.06
N ILE A 10 -4.68 12.93 -10.39
CA ILE A 10 -3.74 14.02 -10.63
C ILE A 10 -2.51 13.49 -11.36
N THR A 11 -2.17 14.10 -12.49
CA THR A 11 -0.94 13.85 -13.26
C THR A 11 -0.21 15.15 -13.54
N ARG A 12 1.07 15.04 -13.96
CA ARG A 12 1.82 16.21 -14.44
C ARG A 12 1.26 16.64 -15.80
N SER A 13 1.21 17.95 -16.04
CA SER A 13 0.66 18.54 -17.27
C SER A 13 1.33 18.01 -18.56
N PHE A 14 2.61 17.67 -18.50
CA PHE A 14 3.38 17.12 -19.63
C PHE A 14 3.34 15.59 -19.74
N SER A 15 2.61 14.88 -18.86
CA SER A 15 2.62 13.43 -18.80
C SER A 15 1.33 12.82 -19.37
N SER A 16 1.46 12.02 -20.43
CA SER A 16 0.38 11.21 -21.02
C SER A 16 0.22 9.84 -20.33
N ILE A 17 0.65 9.73 -19.07
CA ILE A 17 0.64 8.47 -18.33
C ILE A 17 -0.78 7.98 -18.00
N VAL A 18 -1.76 8.87 -17.88
CA VAL A 18 -3.16 8.52 -17.64
C VAL A 18 -3.98 8.80 -18.90
N SER A 19 -4.81 7.84 -19.28
CA SER A 19 -5.76 7.95 -20.39
C SER A 19 -7.07 7.25 -20.04
N SER A 20 -8.14 7.51 -20.82
CA SER A 20 -9.42 6.79 -20.71
C SER A 20 -10.04 6.78 -19.31
N THR A 21 -10.11 7.94 -18.65
CA THR A 21 -10.74 8.09 -17.33
C THR A 21 -12.27 8.00 -17.44
N SER A 22 -12.89 7.17 -16.61
CA SER A 22 -14.33 6.96 -16.53
C SER A 22 -14.75 6.71 -15.08
N ALA A 23 -15.98 7.07 -14.72
CA ALA A 23 -16.52 6.86 -13.38
C ALA A 23 -17.70 5.89 -13.45
N TYR A 24 -17.67 4.83 -12.65
CA TYR A 24 -18.72 3.82 -12.58
C TYR A 24 -19.37 3.80 -11.19
N PRO A 25 -20.70 3.66 -11.08
CA PRO A 25 -21.35 3.52 -9.79
C PRO A 25 -20.84 2.26 -9.08
N SER A 26 -20.44 2.40 -7.82
CA SER A 26 -20.02 1.28 -6.98
C SER A 26 -21.23 0.62 -6.33
N SER A 27 -21.24 -0.70 -6.26
CA SER A 27 -22.28 -1.47 -5.55
C SER A 27 -21.98 -1.65 -4.05
N ILE A 28 -20.81 -1.19 -3.61
CA ILE A 28 -20.28 -1.42 -2.26
C ILE A 28 -19.86 -0.14 -1.53
N SER A 29 -19.94 1.00 -2.20
CA SER A 29 -19.62 2.32 -1.67
C SER A 29 -20.57 3.33 -2.28
N ASP A 30 -20.83 4.37 -1.52
CA ASP A 30 -21.40 5.65 -1.93
C ASP A 30 -20.52 6.42 -2.95
N HIS A 31 -19.23 6.12 -3.05
CA HIS A 31 -18.33 6.68 -4.06
C HIS A 31 -18.41 5.95 -5.41
N TYR A 32 -18.22 6.70 -6.50
CA TYR A 32 -18.05 6.13 -7.83
C TYR A 32 -16.62 5.59 -7.98
N SER A 33 -16.48 4.43 -8.62
CA SER A 33 -15.17 3.88 -8.98
C SER A 33 -14.62 4.64 -10.18
N VAL A 34 -13.57 5.43 -9.96
CA VAL A 34 -12.81 6.07 -11.03
C VAL A 34 -11.84 5.07 -11.64
N VAL A 35 -12.00 4.77 -12.93
CA VAL A 35 -11.20 3.81 -13.69
C VAL A 35 -10.49 4.54 -14.82
N PHE A 36 -9.19 4.31 -14.96
CA PHE A 36 -8.36 4.90 -16.00
C PHE A 36 -7.28 3.91 -16.45
N ARG A 37 -6.74 4.14 -17.64
CA ARG A 37 -5.62 3.39 -18.21
C ARG A 37 -4.31 4.09 -17.89
N LEU A 38 -3.34 3.32 -17.40
CA LEU A 38 -1.98 3.77 -17.14
C LEU A 38 -1.04 3.31 -18.26
N SER A 39 -0.32 4.25 -18.87
CA SER A 39 0.67 4.05 -19.92
C SER A 39 2.07 3.77 -19.33
N SER A 40 2.15 2.98 -18.26
CA SER A 40 3.41 2.66 -17.58
C SER A 40 3.73 1.16 -17.65
N ALA A 41 5.02 0.84 -17.76
CA ALA A 41 5.49 -0.53 -17.63
C ALA A 41 5.23 -0.98 -16.18
N SER A 42 4.41 -2.03 -16.02
CA SER A 42 4.26 -2.65 -14.71
C SER A 42 5.58 -3.30 -14.30
N PRO A 43 6.05 -3.11 -13.06
CA PRO A 43 7.26 -3.78 -12.61
C PRO A 43 7.06 -5.29 -12.73
N VAL A 44 7.96 -5.97 -13.45
CA VAL A 44 7.91 -7.43 -13.58
C VAL A 44 8.25 -8.01 -12.20
N PRO A 45 7.32 -8.74 -11.56
CA PRO A 45 7.59 -9.26 -10.23
C PRO A 45 8.69 -10.32 -10.32
N PRO A 46 9.58 -10.41 -9.32
CA PRO A 46 10.68 -11.36 -9.35
C PRO A 46 10.13 -12.78 -9.48
N ARG A 47 10.70 -13.58 -10.38
CA ARG A 47 10.30 -14.96 -10.61
C ARG A 47 11.37 -15.89 -10.03
N ALA A 48 10.93 -16.87 -9.26
CA ALA A 48 11.79 -17.97 -8.82
C ALA A 48 11.56 -19.17 -9.73
N VAL A 49 12.65 -19.77 -10.19
CA VAL A 49 12.62 -21.04 -10.91
C VAL A 49 12.43 -22.14 -9.87
N LYS A 50 11.43 -23.01 -10.07
CA LYS A 50 11.24 -24.21 -9.27
C LYS A 50 11.11 -25.42 -10.17
N GLN A 51 11.76 -26.50 -9.77
CA GLN A 51 11.57 -27.82 -10.36
C GLN A 51 10.43 -28.51 -9.60
N LEU A 52 9.41 -28.96 -10.34
CA LEU A 52 8.19 -29.53 -9.79
C LEU A 52 7.76 -30.73 -10.64
N ARG A 53 7.22 -31.74 -9.97
CA ARG A 53 6.53 -32.87 -10.60
C ARG A 53 5.03 -32.69 -10.42
N ASP A 54 4.26 -33.03 -11.45
CA ASP A 54 2.81 -32.98 -11.37
C ASP A 54 2.24 -34.34 -10.94
N PHE A 55 2.11 -34.51 -9.62
CA PHE A 55 1.49 -35.72 -9.07
C PHE A 55 -0.04 -35.72 -9.15
N ARG A 56 -0.69 -34.61 -9.54
CA ARG A 56 -2.16 -34.54 -9.55
C ARG A 56 -2.77 -35.12 -10.82
N GLY A 57 -2.04 -35.08 -11.92
CA GLY A 57 -2.43 -35.66 -13.20
C GLY A 57 -1.96 -37.10 -13.38
N LEU A 58 -1.53 -37.77 -12.30
CA LEU A 58 -1.03 -39.14 -12.37
C LEU A 58 -2.13 -40.13 -12.72
N ASP A 59 -1.85 -40.97 -13.71
CA ASP A 59 -2.61 -42.19 -13.93
C ASP A 59 -2.11 -43.25 -12.94
N PHE A 60 -2.83 -43.39 -11.82
CA PHE A 60 -2.48 -44.32 -10.76
C PHE A 60 -2.49 -45.78 -11.23
N VAL A 61 -3.38 -46.14 -12.16
CA VAL A 61 -3.50 -47.53 -12.64
C VAL A 61 -2.28 -47.91 -13.46
N ARG A 62 -1.83 -47.00 -14.34
CA ARG A 62 -0.64 -47.23 -15.16
C ARG A 62 0.64 -47.20 -14.32
N LEU A 63 0.71 -46.27 -13.35
CA LEU A 63 1.82 -46.19 -12.40
C LEU A 63 1.96 -47.49 -11.59
N GLU A 64 0.85 -48.02 -11.06
CA GLU A 64 0.83 -49.27 -10.30
C GLU A 64 1.30 -50.47 -11.14
N THR A 65 0.84 -50.54 -12.39
CA THR A 65 1.23 -51.61 -13.32
C THR A 65 2.74 -51.59 -13.60
N ASP A 66 3.28 -50.40 -13.92
CA ASP A 66 4.69 -50.23 -14.24
C ASP A 66 5.59 -50.40 -13.01
N LEU A 67 5.15 -49.95 -11.82
CA LEU A 67 5.88 -50.19 -10.58
C LEU A 67 5.90 -51.67 -10.20
N SER A 68 4.77 -52.37 -10.35
CA SER A 68 4.69 -53.79 -9.99
C SER A 68 5.59 -54.65 -10.87
N SER A 69 5.69 -54.33 -12.17
CA SER A 69 6.57 -55.05 -13.09
C SER A 69 8.05 -54.79 -12.80
N HIS A 70 8.44 -53.53 -12.54
CA HIS A 70 9.83 -53.20 -12.21
C HIS A 70 10.25 -53.73 -10.84
N LEU A 71 9.36 -53.68 -9.83
CA LEU A 71 9.65 -54.19 -8.48
C LEU A 71 9.68 -55.72 -8.41
N ALA A 72 9.02 -56.43 -9.34
CA ALA A 72 9.09 -57.89 -9.42
C ALA A 72 10.50 -58.42 -9.75
N SER A 73 11.39 -57.57 -10.27
CA SER A 73 12.80 -57.90 -10.55
C SER A 73 13.76 -57.68 -9.38
N VAL A 74 13.26 -57.18 -8.24
CA VAL A 74 14.08 -56.93 -7.04
C VAL A 74 14.36 -58.25 -6.32
N ASP A 75 15.64 -58.54 -6.09
CA ASP A 75 16.06 -59.75 -5.38
C ASP A 75 16.11 -59.48 -3.87
N THR A 76 15.18 -60.09 -3.14
CA THR A 76 15.02 -59.93 -1.69
C THR A 76 16.01 -60.74 -0.87
N THR A 77 16.89 -61.51 -1.50
CA THR A 77 17.88 -62.35 -0.80
C THR A 77 19.21 -61.63 -0.56
N LEU A 78 19.37 -60.43 -1.12
CA LEU A 78 20.58 -59.62 -1.05
C LEU A 78 20.67 -58.76 0.22
N ASP A 79 21.84 -58.18 0.45
CA ASP A 79 22.04 -57.18 1.50
C ASP A 79 21.08 -55.99 1.35
N VAL A 80 20.71 -55.40 2.49
CA VAL A 80 19.74 -54.30 2.58
C VAL A 80 20.13 -53.12 1.69
N ASN A 81 21.43 -52.76 1.62
CA ASN A 81 21.86 -51.63 0.80
C ASN A 81 21.66 -51.92 -0.69
N THR A 82 21.91 -53.17 -1.10
CA THR A 82 21.72 -53.61 -2.48
C THR A 82 20.24 -53.64 -2.86
N MET A 83 19.36 -54.10 -1.96
CA MET A 83 17.91 -54.03 -2.15
C MET A 83 17.41 -52.59 -2.29
N VAL A 84 17.89 -51.67 -1.45
CA VAL A 84 17.52 -50.25 -1.54
C VAL A 84 17.93 -49.68 -2.90
N GLY A 85 19.15 -49.98 -3.37
CA GLY A 85 19.62 -49.55 -4.69
C GLY A 85 18.77 -50.09 -5.84
N GLN A 86 18.36 -51.36 -5.78
CA GLN A 86 17.47 -51.97 -6.78
C GLN A 86 16.06 -51.32 -6.76
N CYS A 87 15.51 -51.06 -5.58
CA CYS A 87 14.26 -50.35 -5.42
C CYS A 87 14.34 -48.91 -5.96
N GLU A 88 15.40 -48.16 -5.66
CA GLU A 88 15.60 -46.81 -6.20
C GLU A 88 15.69 -46.84 -7.72
N HIS A 89 16.39 -47.83 -8.30
CA HIS A 89 16.52 -47.99 -9.74
C HIS A 89 15.20 -48.37 -10.43
N ALA A 90 14.31 -49.10 -9.76
CA ALA A 90 12.97 -49.40 -10.26
C ALA A 90 12.00 -48.20 -10.14
N VAL A 91 12.04 -47.51 -9.00
CA VAL A 91 11.04 -46.50 -8.64
C VAL A 91 11.32 -45.15 -9.30
N LEU A 92 12.58 -44.67 -9.32
CA LEU A 92 12.91 -43.34 -9.83
C LEU A 92 12.58 -43.17 -11.34
N PRO A 93 12.97 -44.08 -12.24
CA PRO A 93 12.64 -43.96 -13.66
C PRO A 93 11.14 -44.05 -13.92
N THR A 94 10.43 -44.88 -13.15
CA THR A 94 8.98 -45.01 -13.25
C THR A 94 8.30 -43.70 -12.84
N ILE A 95 8.75 -43.05 -11.77
CA ILE A 95 8.28 -41.72 -11.38
C ILE A 95 8.65 -40.67 -12.43
N ASP A 96 9.84 -40.74 -13.05
CA ASP A 96 10.24 -39.84 -14.13
C ASP A 96 9.38 -39.97 -15.39
N LEU A 97 8.97 -41.20 -15.72
CA LEU A 97 8.07 -41.47 -16.84
C LEU A 97 6.67 -40.88 -16.61
N HIS A 98 6.11 -41.12 -15.43
CA HIS A 98 4.71 -40.76 -15.11
C HIS A 98 4.54 -39.33 -14.59
N ALA A 99 5.57 -38.76 -13.95
CA ALA A 99 5.56 -37.41 -13.42
C ALA A 99 6.93 -36.74 -13.65
N PRO A 100 7.26 -36.39 -14.90
CA PRO A 100 8.56 -35.82 -15.25
C PRO A 100 8.81 -34.50 -14.52
N LEU A 101 10.09 -34.22 -14.26
CA LEU A 101 10.49 -32.99 -13.61
C LEU A 101 10.30 -31.80 -14.55
N THR A 102 9.33 -30.94 -14.25
CA THR A 102 9.04 -29.74 -15.04
C THR A 102 9.57 -28.49 -14.36
N VAL A 103 10.20 -27.62 -15.14
CA VAL A 103 10.63 -26.31 -14.68
C VAL A 103 9.46 -25.35 -14.78
N ARG A 104 9.01 -24.80 -13.64
CA ARG A 104 7.97 -23.76 -13.62
C ARG A 104 8.48 -22.49 -12.96
N MET A 105 8.21 -21.36 -13.62
CA MET A 105 8.44 -20.05 -13.03
C MET A 105 7.29 -19.69 -12.09
N LYS A 106 7.61 -19.47 -10.81
CA LYS A 106 6.65 -18.97 -9.84
C LYS A 106 6.97 -17.53 -9.50
N VAL A 107 5.95 -16.67 -9.53
CA VAL A 107 6.08 -15.30 -9.05
C VAL A 107 6.41 -15.32 -7.55
N CYS A 108 7.58 -14.78 -7.20
CA CYS A 108 8.00 -14.60 -5.83
C CYS A 108 7.39 -13.29 -5.33
N ARG A 109 6.37 -13.40 -4.48
CA ARG A 109 5.86 -12.26 -3.72
C ARG A 109 6.53 -12.29 -2.37
N ARG A 110 7.10 -11.16 -1.93
CA ARG A 110 7.52 -11.01 -0.54
C ARG A 110 6.29 -11.27 0.33
N LYS A 111 6.33 -12.34 1.12
CA LYS A 111 5.31 -12.60 2.13
C LYS A 111 5.66 -11.75 3.33
N GLU A 112 4.78 -10.85 3.68
CA GLU A 112 4.90 -10.11 4.92
C GLU A 112 4.84 -11.10 6.10
N PRO A 113 5.72 -10.99 7.11
CA PRO A 113 5.77 -11.96 8.21
C PRO A 113 4.47 -12.10 8.99
N TRP A 114 3.67 -11.02 9.05
CA TRP A 114 2.35 -10.98 9.67
C TRP A 114 1.23 -11.48 8.76
N TYR A 115 1.52 -11.73 7.49
CA TYR A 115 0.57 -12.24 6.51
C TYR A 115 0.67 -13.77 6.43
N THR A 116 0.40 -14.42 7.57
CA THR A 116 0.45 -15.88 7.76
C THR A 116 -0.91 -16.56 7.47
N HIS A 117 -1.97 -15.79 7.25
CA HIS A 117 -3.32 -16.32 6.98
C HIS A 117 -3.50 -16.75 5.53
N GLU A 118 -2.81 -17.79 5.11
CA GLU A 118 -3.16 -18.54 3.91
C GLU A 118 -4.29 -19.51 4.25
N ASP A 119 -5.52 -19.12 3.91
CA ASP A 119 -6.20 -19.65 2.72
C ASP A 119 -7.70 -19.75 2.90
N ARG A 120 -8.21 -20.35 3.97
CA ARG A 120 -9.65 -20.71 4.01
C ARG A 120 -10.56 -19.48 4.12
N ALA A 121 -10.30 -18.57 5.07
CA ALA A 121 -11.15 -17.40 5.27
C ALA A 121 -11.10 -16.43 4.08
N LEU A 122 -9.93 -16.24 3.47
CA LEU A 122 -9.77 -15.42 2.26
C LEU A 122 -10.45 -16.06 1.04
N LYS A 123 -10.30 -17.39 0.85
CA LYS A 123 -10.99 -18.14 -0.21
C LYS A 123 -12.51 -18.06 -0.02
N LEU A 124 -12.99 -18.21 1.21
CA LEU A 124 -14.42 -18.14 1.54
C LEU A 124 -14.99 -16.75 1.31
N ARG A 125 -14.29 -15.68 1.74
CA ARG A 125 -14.66 -14.30 1.41
C ARG A 125 -14.80 -14.11 -0.10
N ARG A 126 -13.85 -14.60 -0.89
CA ARG A 126 -13.88 -14.49 -2.36
C ARG A 126 -14.98 -15.33 -2.99
N ALA A 127 -15.26 -16.51 -2.46
CA ALA A 127 -16.35 -17.37 -2.91
C ALA A 127 -17.71 -16.69 -2.66
N ASN A 128 -17.92 -16.15 -1.46
CA ASN A 128 -19.14 -15.41 -1.10
C ASN A 128 -19.29 -14.13 -1.93
N GLU A 129 -18.20 -13.41 -2.21
CA GLU A 129 -18.21 -12.26 -3.12
C GLU A 129 -18.69 -12.68 -4.53
N LYS A 130 -18.14 -13.76 -5.08
CA LYS A 130 -18.54 -14.28 -6.40
C LYS A 130 -20.02 -14.71 -6.40
N ARG A 131 -20.46 -15.41 -5.35
CA ARG A 131 -21.85 -15.85 -5.20
C ARG A 131 -22.81 -14.67 -5.14
N TRP A 132 -22.48 -13.64 -4.36
CA TRP A 132 -23.26 -12.40 -4.31
C TRP A 132 -23.30 -11.69 -5.68
N ARG A 133 -22.16 -11.53 -6.37
CA ARG A 133 -22.13 -10.89 -7.70
C ARG A 133 -22.97 -11.63 -8.75
N SER A 134 -23.01 -12.97 -8.68
CA SER A 134 -23.78 -13.79 -9.61
C SER A 134 -25.29 -13.76 -9.33
N THR A 135 -25.67 -13.81 -8.05
CA THR A 135 -27.09 -13.94 -7.66
C THR A 135 -27.77 -12.60 -7.37
N LYS A 136 -27.02 -11.57 -7.00
CA LYS A 136 -27.48 -10.24 -6.58
C LYS A 136 -28.51 -10.23 -5.44
N LEU A 137 -28.61 -11.31 -4.67
CA LEU A 137 -29.51 -11.42 -3.52
C LEU A 137 -28.92 -10.74 -2.29
N GLU A 138 -29.77 -10.07 -1.51
CA GLU A 138 -29.37 -9.35 -0.28
C GLU A 138 -28.79 -10.29 0.78
N VAL A 139 -29.35 -11.49 0.95
CA VAL A 139 -28.83 -12.49 1.89
C VAL A 139 -27.37 -12.85 1.58
N HIS A 140 -27.03 -13.03 0.29
CA HIS A 140 -25.65 -13.30 -0.10
C HIS A 140 -24.73 -12.07 0.08
N ARG A 141 -25.28 -10.85 -0.04
CA ARG A 141 -24.54 -9.62 0.27
C ARG A 141 -24.18 -9.56 1.74
N GLN A 142 -25.14 -9.85 2.63
CA GLN A 142 -24.93 -9.86 4.09
C GLN A 142 -23.84 -10.87 4.48
N ILE A 143 -23.92 -12.11 3.97
CA ILE A 143 -22.90 -13.15 4.19
C ILE A 143 -21.52 -12.68 3.71
N PHE A 144 -21.44 -12.08 2.52
CA PHE A 144 -20.17 -11.54 2.01
C PHE A 144 -19.62 -10.43 2.92
N VAL A 145 -20.46 -9.49 3.36
CA VAL A 145 -20.05 -8.38 4.23
C VAL A 145 -19.55 -8.87 5.59
N GLU A 146 -20.21 -9.87 6.16
CA GLU A 146 -19.80 -10.50 7.42
C GLU A 146 -18.41 -11.13 7.29
N HIS A 147 -18.21 -12.00 6.28
CA HIS A 147 -16.91 -12.61 6.02
C HIS A 147 -15.82 -11.60 5.67
N ARG A 148 -16.16 -10.54 4.92
CA ARG A 148 -15.25 -9.44 4.61
C ARG A 148 -14.78 -8.76 5.90
N THR A 149 -15.70 -8.46 6.80
CA THR A 149 -15.41 -7.80 8.07
C THR A 149 -14.55 -8.67 8.98
N ALA A 150 -14.90 -9.95 9.11
CA ALA A 150 -14.14 -10.93 9.89
C ALA A 150 -12.69 -11.05 9.38
N VAL A 151 -12.50 -11.21 8.06
CA VAL A 151 -11.17 -11.28 7.44
C VAL A 151 -10.37 -10.00 7.66
N ASN A 152 -10.99 -8.83 7.49
CA ASN A 152 -10.31 -7.55 7.70
C ASN A 152 -9.85 -7.39 9.15
N ASN A 153 -10.68 -7.78 10.13
CA ASN A 153 -10.34 -7.73 11.55
C ASN A 153 -9.21 -8.70 11.89
N MET A 154 -9.23 -9.91 11.32
CA MET A 154 -8.15 -10.89 11.46
C MET A 154 -6.82 -10.34 10.94
N ILE A 155 -6.81 -9.75 9.74
CA ILE A 155 -5.61 -9.13 9.16
C ILE A 155 -5.12 -7.98 10.03
N LYS A 156 -6.02 -7.10 10.50
CA LYS A 156 -5.65 -6.00 11.41
C LYS A 156 -5.01 -6.52 12.70
N ARG A 157 -5.60 -7.55 13.31
CA ARG A 157 -5.08 -8.17 14.54
C ARG A 157 -3.72 -8.82 14.32
N ALA A 158 -3.53 -9.59 13.24
CA ALA A 158 -2.25 -10.22 12.92
C ALA A 158 -1.15 -9.17 12.67
N LYS A 159 -1.47 -8.11 11.91
CA LYS A 159 -0.56 -6.99 11.67
C LYS A 159 -0.19 -6.29 12.98
N ARG A 160 -1.19 -6.00 13.83
CA ARG A 160 -0.99 -5.38 15.14
C ARG A 160 -0.08 -6.23 16.03
N ALA A 161 -0.42 -7.50 16.23
CA ALA A 161 0.35 -8.42 17.08
C ALA A 161 1.81 -8.56 16.63
N HIS A 162 2.05 -8.59 15.31
CA HIS A 162 3.41 -8.63 14.79
C HIS A 162 4.20 -7.37 15.13
N TYR A 163 3.67 -6.17 14.85
CA TYR A 163 4.38 -4.94 15.18
C TYR A 163 4.45 -4.70 16.69
N GLU A 164 3.48 -5.14 17.48
CA GLU A 164 3.57 -5.12 18.95
C GLU A 164 4.74 -5.99 19.42
N SER A 165 4.89 -7.21 18.90
CA SER A 165 6.03 -8.09 19.22
C SER A 165 7.37 -7.51 18.76
N VAL A 166 7.42 -6.89 17.59
CA VAL A 166 8.62 -6.22 17.09
C VAL A 166 8.98 -5.02 17.98
N LEU A 167 8.00 -4.23 18.41
CA LEU A 167 8.24 -3.05 19.23
C LEU A 167 8.53 -3.39 20.71
N SER A 168 7.97 -4.48 21.24
CA SER A 168 8.17 -4.88 22.65
C SER A 168 9.55 -5.46 22.93
N SER A 169 10.29 -5.87 21.90
CA SER A 169 11.55 -6.62 22.03
C SER A 169 12.81 -5.79 21.78
N LEU A 170 12.71 -4.46 21.62
CA LEU A 170 13.76 -3.67 21.00
C LEU A 170 14.06 -2.32 21.69
N ASP A 171 15.34 -1.92 21.59
CA ASP A 171 15.90 -0.63 22.03
C ASP A 171 15.24 0.58 21.30
N GLN A 172 15.19 1.75 21.95
CA GLN A 172 14.47 2.96 21.49
C GLN A 172 14.84 3.34 20.03
N ARG A 173 16.11 3.22 19.66
CA ARG A 173 16.61 3.47 18.30
C ARG A 173 15.98 2.55 17.25
N THR A 174 15.73 1.30 17.61
CA THR A 174 15.12 0.33 16.71
C THR A 174 13.61 0.56 16.55
N CYS A 175 12.91 1.00 17.60
CA CYS A 175 11.52 1.45 17.48
C CYS A 175 11.40 2.61 16.48
N PHE A 176 12.25 3.64 16.59
CA PHE A 176 12.29 4.73 15.61
C PHE A 176 12.61 4.24 14.20
N ARG A 177 13.52 3.26 14.05
CA ARG A 177 13.81 2.66 12.74
C ARG A 177 12.57 1.96 12.15
N VAL A 178 11.85 1.16 12.92
CA VAL A 178 10.64 0.46 12.45
C VAL A 178 9.55 1.46 12.07
N VAL A 179 9.30 2.47 12.90
CA VAL A 179 8.31 3.53 12.62
C VAL A 179 8.70 4.30 11.36
N THR A 180 9.96 4.69 11.21
CA THR A 180 10.42 5.38 10.00
C THR A 180 10.32 4.49 8.76
N THR A 181 10.59 3.19 8.85
CA THR A 181 10.35 2.26 7.73
C THR A 181 8.87 2.15 7.37
N LEU A 182 7.96 2.15 8.35
CA LEU A 182 6.51 2.08 8.09
C LEU A 182 5.95 3.36 7.48
N LEU A 183 6.49 4.52 7.87
CA LEU A 183 6.02 5.84 7.45
C LEU A 183 6.70 6.36 6.18
N LYS A 184 7.92 5.91 5.87
CA LYS A 184 8.62 6.33 4.66
C LYS A 184 7.99 5.68 3.42
N PRO A 185 7.50 6.47 2.44
CA PRO A 185 7.17 5.93 1.13
C PRO A 185 8.41 5.25 0.54
N SER A 186 8.25 4.03 0.07
CA SER A 186 9.34 3.29 -0.55
C SER A 186 9.82 4.04 -1.79
N GLY A 187 11.08 4.49 -1.77
CA GLY A 187 11.74 5.12 -2.92
C GLY A 187 11.02 6.37 -3.40
N ILE A 188 11.27 7.51 -2.75
CA ILE A 188 11.11 8.80 -3.44
C ILE A 188 12.17 8.81 -4.55
N ILE A 189 11.80 8.33 -5.73
CA ILE A 189 12.58 8.57 -6.94
C ILE A 189 12.37 10.04 -7.22
N LEU A 190 13.34 10.85 -6.80
CA LEU A 190 13.38 12.25 -7.18
C LEU A 190 13.33 12.31 -8.71
N PRO A 191 12.57 13.25 -9.30
CA PRO A 191 12.58 13.43 -10.74
C PRO A 191 14.02 13.62 -11.20
N HIS A 192 14.44 12.79 -12.16
CA HIS A 192 15.79 12.84 -12.72
C HIS A 192 15.98 14.18 -13.43
N SER A 193 16.76 15.09 -12.87
CA SER A 193 17.19 16.30 -13.55
C SER A 193 18.48 16.00 -14.32
N SER A 194 18.47 16.25 -15.63
CA SER A 194 19.68 16.20 -16.46
C SER A 194 20.68 17.31 -16.12
N ASN A 195 20.24 18.38 -15.46
CA ASN A 195 21.06 19.50 -15.02
C ASN A 195 20.69 19.91 -13.58
N THR A 196 21.55 19.54 -12.64
CA THR A 196 21.38 19.80 -11.20
C THR A 196 21.41 21.30 -10.88
N ASP A 197 22.25 22.08 -11.57
CA ASP A 197 22.42 23.50 -11.30
C ASP A 197 21.20 24.31 -11.72
N ALA A 198 20.61 23.98 -12.88
CA ALA A 198 19.37 24.59 -13.33
C ALA A 198 18.22 24.31 -12.34
N LEU A 199 18.09 23.07 -11.86
CA LEU A 199 17.07 22.72 -10.87
C LEU A 199 17.28 23.46 -9.54
N CYS A 200 18.52 23.55 -9.06
CA CYS A 200 18.85 24.30 -7.84
C CYS A 200 18.49 25.77 -7.98
N ASN A 201 18.80 26.38 -9.13
CA ASN A 201 18.43 27.77 -9.42
C ASN A 201 16.91 27.95 -9.50
N ASP A 202 16.19 27.02 -10.12
CA ASP A 202 14.72 27.03 -10.16
C ASP A 202 14.12 26.94 -8.75
N PHE A 203 14.69 26.12 -7.86
CA PHE A 203 14.27 26.05 -6.46
C PHE A 203 14.49 27.37 -5.72
N VAL A 204 15.68 27.97 -5.87
CA VAL A 204 15.99 29.27 -5.24
C VAL A 204 15.01 30.33 -5.73
N THR A 205 14.79 30.40 -7.04
CA THR A 205 13.86 31.35 -7.66
C THR A 205 12.43 31.14 -7.15
N TYR A 206 11.93 29.88 -7.16
CA TYR A 206 10.60 29.54 -6.67
C TYR A 206 10.38 29.95 -5.21
N PHE A 207 11.33 29.65 -4.31
CA PHE A 207 11.19 30.02 -2.90
C PHE A 207 11.30 31.53 -2.67
N ALA A 208 12.17 32.22 -3.41
CA ALA A 208 12.26 33.67 -3.35
C ALA A 208 10.95 34.33 -3.81
N GLU A 209 10.41 33.91 -4.96
CA GLU A 209 9.14 34.39 -5.51
C GLU A 209 7.96 34.09 -4.58
N LYS A 210 7.91 32.88 -4.02
CA LYS A 210 6.86 32.49 -3.08
C LYS A 210 6.90 33.33 -1.80
N THR A 211 8.10 33.55 -1.26
CA THR A 211 8.30 34.42 -0.08
C THR A 211 7.85 35.84 -0.39
N GLN A 212 8.20 36.36 -1.56
CA GLN A 212 7.78 37.69 -1.99
C GLN A 212 6.27 37.80 -2.19
N THR A 213 5.66 36.78 -2.80
CA THR A 213 4.20 36.70 -3.00
C THR A 213 3.46 36.70 -1.67
N ILE A 214 3.92 35.90 -0.69
CA ILE A 214 3.33 35.87 0.65
C ILE A 214 3.47 37.24 1.33
N ARG A 215 4.64 37.88 1.26
CA ARG A 215 4.87 39.23 1.81
C ARG A 215 3.94 40.27 1.17
N MET A 216 3.77 40.22 -0.15
CA MET A 216 2.85 41.08 -0.89
C MET A 216 1.41 40.88 -0.42
N GLN A 217 0.96 39.62 -0.36
CA GLN A 217 -0.39 39.28 0.10
C GLN A 217 -0.67 39.80 1.51
N ILE A 218 0.27 39.63 2.44
CA ILE A 218 0.15 40.14 3.81
C ILE A 218 0.04 41.68 3.81
N ARG A 219 0.87 42.37 3.04
CA ARG A 219 0.82 43.84 2.92
C ARG A 219 -0.51 44.31 2.35
N THR A 220 -1.01 43.66 1.29
CA THR A 220 -2.30 43.99 0.68
C THR A 220 -3.47 43.79 1.65
N THR A 221 -3.46 42.72 2.46
CA THR A 221 -4.48 42.53 3.50
C THR A 221 -4.41 43.62 4.58
N LEU A 222 -3.20 44.07 4.97
CA LEU A 222 -3.04 45.13 5.97
C LEU A 222 -3.46 46.51 5.44
N THR A 223 -3.32 46.79 4.14
CA THR A 223 -3.77 48.05 3.54
C THR A 223 -5.27 48.08 3.26
N ASN A 224 -5.92 46.93 3.07
CA ASN A 224 -7.35 46.84 2.79
C ASN A 224 -8.22 46.93 4.05
N ASP A 225 -7.63 46.88 5.25
CA ASP A 225 -8.33 47.11 6.52
C ASP A 225 -8.48 48.61 6.88
N GLU A 226 -7.96 49.54 6.05
CA GLU A 226 -8.12 51.00 6.26
C GLU A 226 -9.53 51.54 5.92
N ASP A 227 -10.44 50.73 5.35
CA ASP A 227 -11.80 51.17 4.98
C ASP A 227 -12.86 51.00 6.10
N TYR A 228 -12.46 50.56 7.30
CA TYR A 228 -13.30 50.60 8.52
C TYR A 228 -12.57 51.32 9.65
N SER A 229 -12.44 52.65 9.56
CA SER A 229 -11.89 53.47 10.65
C SER A 229 -12.55 54.85 10.72
N ASN A 230 -13.86 54.87 10.99
CA ASN A 230 -14.46 55.92 11.81
C ASN A 230 -14.62 55.39 13.24
N ASP A 231 -13.52 55.07 13.91
CA ASP A 231 -13.47 55.09 15.37
C ASP A 231 -12.08 55.50 15.84
N SER A 232 -12.03 56.63 16.52
CA SER A 232 -10.81 57.26 17.00
C SER A 232 -10.38 56.61 18.32
N GLY A 233 -9.72 55.46 18.24
CA GLY A 233 -9.01 54.85 19.36
C GLY A 233 -7.56 55.36 19.48
N PRO A 234 -7.06 55.67 20.68
CA PRO A 234 -5.69 56.16 20.86
C PRO A 234 -4.73 54.97 20.73
N GLY A 235 -4.11 54.78 19.57
CA GLY A 235 -3.12 53.72 19.40
C GLY A 235 -2.70 53.37 17.97
N SER A 236 -3.11 54.10 16.93
CA SER A 236 -2.66 53.80 15.56
C SER A 236 -1.27 54.40 15.31
N GLN A 237 -0.23 53.76 15.85
CA GLN A 237 1.13 53.96 15.39
C GLN A 237 1.41 52.99 14.24
N ARG A 238 1.61 53.57 13.06
CA ARG A 238 2.06 52.92 11.83
C ARG A 238 3.31 52.10 12.12
N LEU A 239 3.19 50.77 12.13
CA LEU A 239 4.31 49.87 12.41
C LEU A 239 5.36 49.99 11.28
N SER A 240 6.57 50.39 11.63
CA SER A 240 7.73 50.39 10.74
C SER A 240 8.07 48.96 10.28
N ASN A 241 8.59 48.84 9.06
CA ASN A 241 8.91 47.56 8.41
C ASN A 241 10.07 46.75 9.04
N GLU A 242 10.67 47.23 10.14
CA GLU A 242 11.75 46.56 10.87
C GLU A 242 11.32 46.31 12.32
N LEU A 243 11.40 45.04 12.73
CA LEU A 243 11.02 44.57 14.06
C LEU A 243 12.27 44.46 14.93
N ASP A 244 12.85 45.59 15.31
CA ASP A 244 14.14 45.61 16.01
C ASP A 244 14.06 45.14 17.46
N ARG A 245 12.89 45.19 18.10
CA ARG A 245 12.68 44.74 19.48
C ARG A 245 11.26 44.22 19.71
N LEU A 246 11.15 43.11 20.43
CA LEU A 246 9.89 42.64 21.00
C LEU A 246 9.72 43.29 22.38
N LEU A 247 8.76 44.20 22.50
CA LEU A 247 8.41 44.77 23.81
C LEU A 247 7.60 43.74 24.61
N PRO A 248 7.80 43.67 25.94
CA PRO A 248 7.00 42.81 26.80
C PRO A 248 5.52 43.23 26.74
N THR A 249 4.68 42.26 26.39
CA THR A 249 3.23 42.43 26.26
C THR A 249 2.58 42.80 27.60
N SER A 250 1.59 43.70 27.57
CA SER A 250 0.81 44.05 28.76
C SER A 250 -0.34 43.06 29.03
N GLU A 251 -0.73 42.92 30.30
CA GLU A 251 -1.83 42.02 30.71
C GLU A 251 -3.16 42.34 29.99
N LYS A 252 -3.39 43.61 29.66
CA LYS A 252 -4.60 44.07 28.96
C LYS A 252 -4.65 43.56 27.52
N GLU A 253 -3.51 43.46 26.88
CA GLU A 253 -3.34 43.01 25.49
C GLU A 253 -3.56 41.49 25.38
N ILE A 254 -3.02 40.73 26.35
CA ILE A 254 -3.25 39.28 26.48
C ILE A 254 -4.74 38.99 26.66
N LYS A 255 -5.42 39.74 27.54
CA LYS A 255 -6.86 39.57 27.79
C LYS A 255 -7.70 39.81 26.53
N ASN A 256 -7.32 40.78 25.70
CA ASN A 256 -8.02 41.03 24.44
C ASN A 256 -7.80 39.91 23.41
N VAL A 257 -6.56 39.40 23.26
CA VAL A 257 -6.27 38.27 22.36
C VAL A 257 -7.02 37.00 22.77
N ILE A 258 -7.13 36.74 24.08
CA ILE A 258 -7.88 35.59 24.59
C ILE A 258 -9.37 35.73 24.29
N ARG A 259 -9.96 36.92 24.47
CA ARG A 259 -11.38 37.18 24.21
C ARG A 259 -11.77 37.08 22.74
N LEU A 260 -10.85 37.40 21.82
CA LEU A 260 -11.09 37.34 20.37
C LEU A 260 -11.00 35.92 19.79
N ARG A 261 -10.60 34.90 20.58
CA ARG A 261 -10.57 33.52 20.08
C ARG A 261 -11.96 32.88 20.17
N PRO A 262 -12.46 32.27 19.09
CA PRO A 262 -13.70 31.50 19.16
C PRO A 262 -13.53 30.30 20.11
N PRO A 263 -14.58 29.94 20.87
CA PRO A 263 -14.52 28.80 21.78
C PRO A 263 -14.25 27.52 20.98
N LYS A 264 -13.26 26.74 21.42
CA LYS A 264 -13.03 25.40 20.86
C LYS A 264 -14.20 24.51 21.24
N THR A 265 -15.00 24.12 20.25
CA THR A 265 -16.01 23.07 20.39
C THR A 265 -15.29 21.75 20.68
N LEU A 266 -15.54 21.17 21.86
CA LEU A 266 -15.23 19.77 22.18
C LEU A 266 -16.32 18.85 21.62
#